data_AF-U4U8J0-F1
#
_entry.id   AF-U4U8J0-F1
#
_cell.length_a   1.000
_cell.length_b   1.000
_cell.length_c   1.000
_cell.angle_alpha   90.00
_cell.angle_beta   90.00
_cell.angle_gamma   90.00
#
_symmetry.space_group_name_H-M   'P 1'
#
loop_
_entity.id
_entity.type
_entity.pdbx_description
1 polymer ?
#
loop_
_entity_poly.entity_id
_entity_poly.type
_entity_poly.pdbx_seq_one_letter_code
_entity_poly.pdbx_strand_id
1 'polypeptide(L)'
;MVKEDLVGSEHGNSSVAAEYGNRTEPRILTHPPKGELYGREQDIVFPDSIADRSDILSRLPPPKCADGLGFCEDIEGYPYRHIKKILQERPVLKSLFGQDEAPPEIANRLGDEDEKFVCRSLKKTIFPKMAETKSNKWKFVINQGDEDGFVQGIQVEICKNPDGACDIPGSPSIDSSYTMACRQKYVYRRLFTLDNKGEPVSDSFKMPSACCCAYKQNFDFLSRHGKTVSTTSKSSEEAEGE
;
A
#
# COMPACT_ATOMS: atom_id res chain seq x y z
N MET A 1 -38.02 -64.19 7.75
CA MET A 1 -38.80 -64.29 6.48
C MET A 1 -38.32 -63.13 5.62
N VAL A 2 -37.56 -63.24 4.54
CA VAL A 2 -36.87 -64.29 3.74
C VAL A 2 -35.73 -63.47 3.10
N LYS A 3 -34.44 -63.74 3.40
CA LYS A 3 -33.44 -64.41 2.52
C LYS A 3 -33.68 -64.26 1.01
N GLU A 4 -32.70 -63.92 0.20
CA GLU A 4 -31.71 -64.83 -0.43
C GLU A 4 -30.58 -63.93 -0.99
N ASP A 5 -29.29 -64.14 -0.68
CA ASP A 5 -28.35 -65.22 -1.03
C ASP A 5 -27.59 -64.95 -2.36
N LEU A 6 -26.26 -64.70 -2.28
CA LEU A 6 -25.13 -65.60 -2.66
C LEU A 6 -24.84 -65.55 -4.18
N VAL A 7 -23.60 -65.44 -4.70
CA VAL A 7 -22.39 -66.30 -4.67
C VAL A 7 -21.29 -65.46 -5.39
N GLY A 8 -20.00 -65.38 -5.05
CA GLY A 8 -18.96 -66.38 -4.73
C GLY A 8 -17.88 -66.33 -5.84
N SER A 9 -16.63 -65.98 -5.52
CA SER A 9 -15.43 -66.88 -5.49
C SER A 9 -14.83 -67.11 -6.91
N GLU A 10 -13.52 -67.12 -7.22
CA GLU A 10 -12.32 -67.73 -6.61
C GLU A 10 -11.04 -67.06 -7.20
N HIS A 11 -10.02 -66.79 -6.38
CA HIS A 11 -8.70 -67.48 -6.28
C HIS A 11 -7.91 -67.75 -7.57
N GLY A 12 -6.64 -67.32 -7.55
CA GLY A 12 -5.60 -67.76 -8.48
C GLY A 12 -4.24 -67.10 -8.23
N ASN A 13 -3.48 -67.63 -7.26
CA ASN A 13 -2.05 -67.37 -7.08
C ASN A 13 -1.25 -67.81 -8.33
N SER A 14 -0.22 -67.04 -8.72
CA SER A 14 1.08 -67.63 -9.04
C SER A 14 2.19 -66.59 -9.04
N SER A 15 3.13 -66.80 -8.13
CA SER A 15 4.50 -66.30 -8.12
C SER A 15 5.27 -66.70 -9.38
N VAL A 16 6.08 -65.79 -9.93
CA VAL A 16 7.39 -66.08 -10.53
C VAL A 16 8.33 -64.90 -10.24
N ALA A 17 9.52 -65.22 -9.73
CA ALA A 17 10.57 -64.29 -9.34
C ALA A 17 11.60 -64.09 -10.46
N ALA A 18 12.23 -62.90 -10.41
CA ALA A 18 13.60 -62.52 -10.79
C ALA A 18 14.05 -62.59 -12.27
N GLU A 19 14.49 -61.43 -12.80
CA GLU A 19 15.85 -61.16 -13.36
C GLU A 19 15.90 -59.68 -13.83
N TYR A 20 16.69 -58.81 -13.18
CA TYR A 20 18.10 -58.42 -13.46
C TYR A 20 18.29 -57.25 -14.46
N GLY A 21 18.95 -56.18 -13.99
CA GLY A 21 19.58 -55.11 -14.78
C GLY A 21 18.68 -53.90 -15.11
N ASN A 22 19.07 -52.63 -14.96
CA ASN A 22 20.39 -52.04 -14.77
C ASN A 22 20.20 -50.63 -14.16
N ARG A 23 20.88 -50.33 -13.05
CA ARG A 23 20.93 -48.99 -12.43
C ARG A 23 21.90 -48.13 -13.25
N THR A 24 21.42 -47.05 -13.86
CA THR A 24 22.32 -45.99 -14.33
C THR A 24 22.75 -45.13 -13.13
N GLU A 25 23.96 -45.38 -12.64
CA GLU A 25 24.64 -44.47 -11.72
C GLU A 25 25.02 -43.15 -12.44
N PRO A 26 24.88 -41.98 -11.79
CA PRO A 26 25.48 -40.76 -12.30
C PRO A 26 27.00 -40.79 -12.06
N ARG A 27 27.77 -40.70 -13.14
CA ARG A 27 29.23 -40.54 -13.08
C ARG A 27 29.59 -39.22 -12.40
N ILE A 28 30.31 -39.31 -11.29
CA ILE A 28 31.00 -38.18 -10.65
C ILE A 28 32.16 -37.79 -11.57
N LEU A 29 32.08 -36.61 -12.19
CA LEU A 29 33.20 -35.99 -12.88
C LEU A 29 34.16 -35.39 -11.84
N THR A 30 35.14 -36.16 -11.40
CA THR A 30 36.30 -35.62 -10.69
C THR A 30 37.25 -35.02 -11.71
N HIS A 31 37.24 -33.70 -11.92
CA HIS A 31 38.39 -32.82 -12.21
C HIS A 31 37.89 -31.36 -12.41
N PRO A 32 38.42 -30.35 -11.70
CA PRO A 32 38.07 -28.96 -11.94
C PRO A 32 38.89 -28.39 -13.12
N PRO A 33 38.29 -27.62 -14.05
CA PRO A 33 39.08 -26.82 -14.98
C PRO A 33 39.68 -25.63 -14.24
N LYS A 34 41.00 -25.46 -14.35
CA LYS A 34 41.68 -24.23 -13.94
C LYS A 34 41.28 -23.10 -14.89
N GLY A 35 40.53 -22.14 -14.40
CA GLY A 35 40.19 -20.91 -15.11
C GLY A 35 39.85 -19.82 -14.11
N GLU A 36 40.74 -18.84 -13.97
CA GLU A 36 40.52 -17.60 -13.23
C GLU A 36 39.40 -16.81 -13.89
N LEU A 37 38.29 -16.60 -13.18
CA LEU A 37 37.34 -15.52 -13.45
C LEU A 37 36.87 -14.96 -12.11
N TYR A 38 37.33 -13.74 -11.84
CA TYR A 38 37.02 -12.93 -10.67
C TYR A 38 35.51 -12.63 -10.63
N GLY A 39 34.75 -13.44 -9.91
CA GLY A 39 33.34 -13.21 -9.61
C GLY A 39 33.20 -12.92 -8.12
N ARG A 40 32.79 -11.70 -7.78
CA ARG A 40 32.47 -11.31 -6.40
C ARG A 40 31.31 -12.17 -5.92
N GLU A 41 31.62 -13.20 -5.14
CA GLU A 41 30.64 -14.01 -4.41
C GLU A 41 29.97 -13.06 -3.41
N GLN A 42 28.80 -12.54 -3.79
CA GLN A 42 27.91 -11.96 -2.81
C GLN A 42 27.26 -13.15 -2.13
N ASP A 43 27.69 -13.42 -0.90
CA ASP A 43 27.04 -14.40 -0.04
C ASP A 43 25.54 -14.11 -0.07
N ILE A 44 24.76 -15.03 -0.66
CA ILE A 44 23.31 -14.94 -0.67
C ILE A 44 22.87 -15.27 0.76
N VAL A 45 22.85 -14.25 1.61
CA VAL A 45 22.34 -14.36 2.98
C VAL A 45 20.82 -14.36 2.91
N PHE A 46 20.23 -15.53 3.13
CA PHE A 46 18.78 -15.66 3.30
C PHE A 46 18.41 -15.14 4.70
N PRO A 47 17.53 -14.12 4.80
CA PRO A 47 17.15 -13.58 6.09
C PRO A 47 16.26 -14.59 6.84
N ASP A 48 16.86 -15.26 7.83
CA ASP A 48 16.18 -16.19 8.72
C ASP A 48 15.34 -15.47 9.79
N SER A 49 15.45 -14.14 9.91
CA SER A 49 14.76 -13.33 10.91
C SER A 49 13.76 -12.34 10.31
N ILE A 50 12.67 -12.05 11.05
CA ILE A 50 11.68 -11.03 10.69
C ILE A 50 12.30 -9.62 10.70
N ALA A 51 13.28 -9.40 11.58
CA ALA A 51 14.06 -8.17 11.67
C ALA A 51 14.76 -7.85 10.34
N ASP A 52 15.43 -8.83 9.75
CA ASP A 52 16.14 -8.67 8.48
C ASP A 52 15.16 -8.48 7.31
N ARG A 53 13.99 -9.13 7.34
CA ARG A 53 12.93 -8.91 6.35
C ARG A 53 12.34 -7.50 6.42
N SER A 54 12.14 -6.95 7.60
CA SER A 54 11.59 -5.60 7.83
C SER A 54 12.49 -4.50 7.25
N ASP A 55 13.80 -4.62 7.42
CA ASP A 55 14.76 -3.66 6.85
C ASP A 55 14.93 -3.82 5.33
N ILE A 56 14.78 -5.03 4.79
CA ILE A 56 14.70 -5.25 3.34
C ILE A 56 13.44 -4.60 2.76
N LEU A 57 12.26 -4.85 3.35
CA LEU A 57 10.98 -4.26 2.91
C LEU A 57 11.01 -2.72 2.92
N SER A 58 11.82 -2.12 3.80
CA SER A 58 12.00 -0.67 3.88
C SER A 58 12.80 -0.09 2.71
N ARG A 59 13.60 -0.90 2.01
CA ARG A 59 14.40 -0.50 0.84
C ARG A 59 13.74 -0.85 -0.49
N LEU A 60 12.71 -1.68 -0.46
CA LEU A 60 11.96 -2.05 -1.65
C LEU A 60 11.08 -0.88 -2.11
N PRO A 61 10.83 -0.77 -3.43
CA PRO A 61 9.85 0.18 -3.93
C PRO A 61 8.47 -0.12 -3.31
N PRO A 62 7.58 0.89 -3.24
CA PRO A 62 6.21 0.68 -2.80
C PRO A 62 5.57 -0.51 -3.55
N PRO A 63 4.78 -1.35 -2.86
CA PRO A 63 4.13 -2.48 -3.47
C PRO A 63 3.15 -2.00 -4.55
N LYS A 64 3.03 -2.76 -5.64
CA LYS A 64 2.17 -2.39 -6.78
C LYS A 64 0.70 -2.19 -6.38
N CYS A 65 0.21 -2.96 -5.40
CA CYS A 65 -1.15 -2.86 -4.89
C CYS A 65 -1.46 -1.53 -4.19
N ALA A 66 -0.45 -0.76 -3.80
CA ALA A 66 -0.68 0.45 -3.02
C ALA A 66 -1.20 1.62 -3.86
N ASP A 67 -0.87 1.66 -5.16
CA ASP A 67 -1.30 2.70 -6.09
C ASP A 67 -1.22 4.15 -5.52
N GLY A 68 -0.15 4.43 -4.76
CA GLY A 68 0.08 5.72 -4.11
C GLY A 68 -0.76 6.02 -2.84
N LEU A 69 -1.65 5.13 -2.42
CA LEU A 69 -2.55 5.31 -1.27
C LEU A 69 -1.93 4.96 0.09
N GLY A 70 -0.79 4.27 0.10
CA GLY A 70 -0.05 3.92 1.32
C GLY A 70 -0.51 2.63 2.02
N PHE A 71 -1.39 1.83 1.40
CA PHE A 71 -1.85 0.55 1.94
C PHE A 71 -2.21 -0.46 0.85
N CYS A 72 -2.28 -1.74 1.20
CA CYS A 72 -2.84 -2.81 0.39
C CYS A 72 -3.80 -3.68 1.21
N GLU A 73 -5.00 -3.93 0.68
CA GLU A 73 -5.98 -4.87 1.26
C GLU A 73 -5.66 -6.31 0.84
N ASP A 74 -5.20 -6.49 -0.39
CA ASP A 74 -4.77 -7.77 -0.94
C ASP A 74 -3.33 -7.70 -1.40
N ILE A 75 -2.53 -8.63 -0.88
CA ILE A 75 -1.13 -8.79 -1.23
C ILE A 75 -0.78 -10.27 -1.30
N GLU A 76 -0.05 -10.63 -2.34
CA GLU A 76 0.50 -11.97 -2.50
C GLU A 76 1.51 -12.26 -1.38
N GLY A 77 1.42 -13.44 -0.77
CA GLY A 77 2.34 -13.84 0.30
C GLY A 77 2.05 -13.22 1.67
N TYR A 78 0.85 -12.68 1.91
CA TYR A 78 0.46 -12.31 3.28
C TYR A 78 0.58 -13.51 4.23
N PRO A 79 1.34 -13.43 5.34
CA PRO A 79 1.75 -14.59 6.11
C PRO A 79 0.69 -15.04 7.14
N TYR A 80 -0.53 -15.36 6.67
CA TYR A 80 -1.69 -15.74 7.51
C TYR A 80 -1.34 -16.76 8.59
N ARG A 81 -0.78 -17.92 8.19
CA ARG A 81 -0.46 -19.02 9.13
C ARG A 81 0.58 -18.61 10.19
N HIS A 82 1.56 -17.80 9.80
CA HIS A 82 2.63 -17.36 10.70
C HIS A 82 2.11 -16.35 11.73
N ILE A 83 1.36 -15.34 11.28
CA ILE A 83 0.72 -14.37 12.18
C ILE A 83 -0.25 -15.09 13.13
N LYS A 84 -1.00 -16.09 12.64
CA LYS A 84 -1.96 -16.86 13.45
C LYS A 84 -1.25 -17.64 14.56
N LYS A 85 -0.13 -18.30 14.23
CA LYS A 85 0.71 -18.98 15.21
C LYS A 85 1.26 -18.01 16.27
N ILE A 86 1.77 -16.86 15.85
CA ILE A 86 2.27 -15.82 16.76
C ILE A 86 1.15 -15.36 17.72
N LEU A 87 -0.05 -15.08 17.21
CA LEU A 87 -1.18 -14.63 18.04
C LEU A 87 -1.69 -15.70 19.01
N GLN A 88 -1.45 -16.99 18.73
CA GLN A 88 -1.73 -18.08 19.66
C GLN A 88 -0.68 -18.16 20.78
N GLU A 89 0.59 -17.93 20.45
CA GLU A 89 1.71 -17.94 21.42
C GLU A 89 1.77 -16.66 22.26
N ARG A 90 1.40 -15.53 21.66
CA ARG A 90 1.49 -14.17 22.21
C ARG A 90 0.12 -13.48 22.05
N PRO A 91 -0.84 -13.82 22.91
CA PRO A 91 -2.22 -13.35 22.75
C PRO A 91 -2.32 -11.85 22.97
N VAL A 92 -3.02 -11.19 22.05
CA VAL A 92 -3.47 -9.79 22.18
C VAL A 92 -4.97 -9.80 22.45
N LEU A 93 -5.43 -8.85 23.26
CA LEU A 93 -6.86 -8.68 23.53
C LEU A 93 -7.62 -8.38 22.22
N LYS A 94 -8.50 -9.30 21.82
CA LYS A 94 -9.34 -9.16 20.61
C LYS A 94 -10.22 -7.90 20.64
N SER A 95 -10.56 -7.40 21.83
CA SER A 95 -11.32 -6.15 22.00
C SER A 95 -10.59 -4.89 21.54
N LEU A 96 -9.29 -4.97 21.26
CA LEU A 96 -8.50 -3.88 20.68
C LEU A 96 -8.59 -3.84 19.15
N PHE A 97 -9.24 -4.83 18.55
CA PHE A 97 -9.51 -4.96 17.13
C PHE A 97 -10.98 -4.60 16.84
N GLY A 98 -11.27 -4.18 15.62
CA GLY A 98 -12.58 -3.73 15.21
C GLY A 98 -12.53 -2.99 13.87
N GLN A 99 -13.69 -2.51 13.44
CA GLN A 99 -13.80 -1.63 12.28
C GLN A 99 -14.31 -0.25 12.70
N ASP A 100 -13.85 0.78 12.00
CA ASP A 100 -14.43 2.12 12.14
C ASP A 100 -15.93 2.08 11.82
N GLU A 101 -16.74 2.58 12.75
CA GLU A 101 -18.17 2.77 12.54
C GLU A 101 -18.38 4.03 11.71
N ALA A 102 -18.91 3.87 10.50
CA ALA A 102 -19.46 5.00 9.79
C ALA A 102 -20.64 5.56 10.62
N PRO A 103 -20.74 6.89 10.80
CA PRO A 103 -21.97 7.45 11.33
C PRO A 103 -23.14 6.90 10.53
N PRO A 104 -24.26 6.51 11.17
CA PRO A 104 -25.46 6.14 10.43
C PRO A 104 -25.76 7.28 9.45
N GLU A 105 -26.15 6.92 8.23
CA GLU A 105 -26.61 7.87 7.21
C GLU A 105 -27.90 8.53 7.70
N ILE A 106 -27.79 9.40 8.70
CA ILE A 106 -28.86 10.32 9.07
C ILE A 106 -28.80 11.35 7.95
N ALA A 107 -29.65 11.14 6.95
CA ALA A 107 -29.82 11.95 5.73
C ALA A 107 -29.92 13.47 5.96
N ASN A 108 -29.98 13.93 7.21
CA ASN A 108 -30.12 15.32 7.59
C ASN A 108 -28.86 15.99 8.16
N ARG A 109 -27.67 15.35 8.20
CA ARG A 109 -26.45 15.99 8.75
C ARG A 109 -25.14 15.75 7.99
N LEU A 110 -25.13 14.94 6.93
CA LEU A 110 -23.92 14.61 6.14
C LEU A 110 -23.96 15.09 4.68
N GLY A 111 -25.03 15.79 4.30
CA GLY A 111 -25.21 16.46 3.03
C GLY A 111 -26.53 16.05 2.39
N ASP A 112 -27.25 17.03 1.85
CA ASP A 112 -28.41 16.82 0.98
C ASP A 112 -28.04 15.84 -0.15
N GLU A 113 -28.97 15.01 -0.65
CA GLU A 113 -28.68 14.13 -1.80
C GLU A 113 -28.23 14.93 -3.04
N ASP A 114 -28.55 16.24 -3.05
CA ASP A 114 -28.16 17.22 -4.06
C ASP A 114 -26.80 17.92 -3.77
N GLU A 115 -26.19 17.72 -2.60
CA GLU A 115 -24.91 18.33 -2.26
C GLU A 115 -23.75 17.72 -3.05
N LYS A 116 -23.04 18.58 -3.78
CA LYS A 116 -21.88 18.22 -4.58
C LYS A 116 -20.63 18.83 -3.99
N PHE A 117 -19.72 17.98 -3.51
CA PHE A 117 -18.39 18.41 -3.12
C PHE A 117 -17.56 18.84 -4.33
N VAL A 118 -16.85 19.96 -4.17
CA VAL A 118 -15.93 20.54 -5.18
C VAL A 118 -14.89 19.54 -5.66
N CYS A 119 -14.42 18.66 -4.76
CA CYS A 119 -13.57 17.53 -5.10
C CYS A 119 -14.34 16.24 -4.88
N ARG A 120 -14.45 15.42 -5.92
CA ARG A 120 -15.10 14.11 -5.80
C ARG A 120 -14.19 13.12 -5.11
N SER A 121 -14.74 12.42 -4.12
CA SER A 121 -14.07 11.37 -3.37
C SER A 121 -14.92 10.10 -3.25
N LEU A 122 -14.29 9.02 -2.81
CA LEU A 122 -14.91 7.74 -2.44
C LEU A 122 -14.61 7.49 -0.97
N LYS A 123 -15.67 7.39 -0.16
CA LYS A 123 -15.59 6.93 1.23
C LYS A 123 -15.82 5.42 1.26
N LYS A 124 -14.92 4.68 1.90
CA LYS A 124 -15.08 3.23 2.10
C LYS A 124 -14.36 2.76 3.36
N THR A 125 -14.79 1.63 3.90
CA THR A 125 -14.02 0.89 4.91
C THR A 125 -13.04 -0.03 4.19
N ILE A 126 -11.77 -0.01 4.60
CA ILE A 126 -10.70 -0.86 4.09
C ILE A 126 -10.18 -1.80 5.18
N PHE A 127 -9.63 -2.94 4.77
CA PHE A 127 -9.01 -3.92 5.66
C PHE A 127 -7.53 -4.12 5.28
N PRO A 128 -6.64 -3.17 5.63
CA PRO A 128 -5.25 -3.22 5.18
C PRO A 128 -4.55 -4.45 5.76
N LYS A 129 -3.84 -5.16 4.90
CA LYS A 129 -2.92 -6.27 5.23
C LYS A 129 -1.46 -5.84 5.16
N MET A 130 -1.16 -4.78 4.42
CA MET A 130 0.16 -4.14 4.41
C MET A 130 -0.01 -2.62 4.30
N ALA A 131 0.82 -1.84 4.99
CA ALA A 131 0.73 -0.39 4.92
C ALA A 131 2.08 0.29 5.20
N GLU A 132 2.18 1.54 4.74
CA GLU A 132 3.31 2.43 4.97
C GLU A 132 3.20 3.08 6.35
N THR A 133 4.19 2.85 7.19
CA THR A 133 4.33 3.49 8.51
C THR A 133 4.72 4.97 8.39
N LYS A 134 4.57 5.73 9.47
CA LYS A 134 5.07 7.12 9.59
C LYS A 134 6.57 7.28 9.31
N SER A 135 7.34 6.21 9.48
CA SER A 135 8.78 6.17 9.16
C SER A 135 9.07 5.75 7.71
N ASN A 136 8.05 5.75 6.83
CA ASN A 136 8.13 5.31 5.43
C ASN A 136 8.61 3.86 5.26
N LYS A 137 8.35 3.01 6.27
CA LYS A 137 8.61 1.56 6.20
C LYS A 137 7.33 0.81 5.92
N TRP A 138 7.37 -0.16 5.01
CA TRP A 138 6.25 -1.06 4.74
C TRP A 138 6.24 -2.20 5.74
N LYS A 139 5.09 -2.43 6.40
CA LYS A 139 4.90 -3.54 7.33
C LYS A 139 3.57 -4.25 7.09
N PHE A 140 3.53 -5.54 7.42
CA PHE A 140 2.27 -6.27 7.50
C PHE A 140 1.43 -5.75 8.66
N VAL A 141 0.16 -5.50 8.40
CA VAL A 141 -0.85 -5.17 9.40
C VAL A 141 -1.52 -6.48 9.82
N ILE A 142 -1.78 -6.66 11.11
CA ILE A 142 -2.48 -7.84 11.62
C ILE A 142 -3.97 -7.74 11.23
N ASN A 143 -4.42 -8.56 10.28
CA ASN A 143 -5.78 -8.57 9.78
C ASN A 143 -6.14 -10.00 9.33
N GLN A 144 -6.53 -10.84 10.28
CA GLN A 144 -6.74 -12.29 10.08
C GLN A 144 -8.18 -12.66 9.72
N GLY A 145 -9.04 -11.66 9.54
CA GLY A 145 -10.47 -11.87 9.27
C GLY A 145 -11.28 -12.25 10.51
N ASP A 146 -12.58 -12.37 10.30
CA ASP A 146 -13.58 -12.55 11.37
C ASP A 146 -13.45 -13.90 12.08
N GLU A 147 -13.10 -14.96 11.35
CA GLU A 147 -12.94 -16.31 11.92
C GLU A 147 -11.90 -16.36 13.04
N ASP A 148 -10.80 -15.63 12.87
CA ASP A 148 -9.73 -15.52 13.87
C ASP A 148 -10.01 -14.39 14.88
N GLY A 149 -10.90 -13.45 14.57
CA GLY A 149 -11.32 -12.35 15.44
C GLY A 149 -10.29 -11.24 15.58
N PHE A 150 -9.41 -11.07 14.58
CA PHE A 150 -8.42 -10.01 14.52
C PHE A 150 -8.62 -9.18 13.24
N VAL A 151 -9.62 -8.32 13.27
CA VAL A 151 -10.00 -7.46 12.14
C VAL A 151 -9.65 -6.01 12.45
N GLN A 152 -8.99 -5.33 11.51
CA GLN A 152 -8.73 -3.89 11.60
C GLN A 152 -9.34 -3.21 10.38
N GLY A 153 -10.59 -2.78 10.50
CA GLY A 153 -11.32 -2.04 9.47
C GLY A 153 -11.16 -0.54 9.67
N ILE A 154 -10.78 0.20 8.63
CA ILE A 154 -10.53 1.64 8.74
C ILE A 154 -11.37 2.37 7.70
N GLN A 155 -12.08 3.41 8.10
CA GLN A 155 -12.77 4.28 7.16
C GLN A 155 -11.76 5.23 6.51
N VAL A 156 -11.72 5.22 5.18
CA VAL A 156 -10.87 6.10 4.37
C VAL A 156 -11.70 6.88 3.37
N GLU A 157 -11.18 8.06 3.00
CA GLU A 157 -11.74 8.87 1.92
C GLU A 157 -10.66 9.13 0.87
N ILE A 158 -10.90 8.64 -0.35
CA ILE A 158 -9.94 8.64 -1.46
C ILE A 158 -10.43 9.59 -2.56
N CYS A 159 -9.59 10.53 -3.00
CA CYS A 159 -9.86 11.38 -4.15
C CYS A 159 -10.11 10.52 -5.41
N LYS A 160 -11.18 10.81 -6.15
CA LYS A 160 -11.40 10.18 -7.46
C LYS A 160 -10.41 10.70 -8.50
N ASN A 161 -10.17 12.03 -8.47
CA ASN A 161 -9.28 12.72 -9.40
C ASN A 161 -8.25 13.54 -8.61
N PRO A 162 -7.23 12.90 -8.00
CA PRO A 162 -6.13 13.62 -7.37
C PRO A 162 -5.42 14.49 -8.41
N ASP A 163 -4.98 15.68 -8.00
CA ASP A 163 -4.34 16.72 -8.83
C ASP A 163 -5.21 17.32 -9.96
N GLY A 164 -6.44 16.83 -10.14
CA GLY A 164 -7.41 17.37 -11.07
C GLY A 164 -7.96 18.74 -10.66
N ALA A 165 -8.54 19.46 -11.62
CA ALA A 165 -9.19 20.75 -11.36
C ALA A 165 -10.37 20.60 -10.38
N CYS A 166 -10.58 21.64 -9.58
CA CYS A 166 -11.71 21.71 -8.65
C CYS A 166 -13.01 22.08 -9.38
N ASP A 167 -14.10 21.35 -9.09
CA ASP A 167 -15.42 21.60 -9.67
C ASP A 167 -16.12 22.75 -8.92
N ILE A 168 -15.75 23.98 -9.24
CA ILE A 168 -16.27 25.19 -8.59
C ILE A 168 -17.40 25.77 -9.46
N PRO A 169 -18.65 25.75 -8.99
CA PRO A 169 -19.78 26.29 -9.74
C PRO A 169 -19.59 27.76 -10.07
N GLY A 170 -19.85 28.14 -11.33
CA GLY A 170 -19.82 29.55 -11.74
C GLY A 170 -18.43 30.19 -11.78
N SER A 171 -17.35 29.40 -11.82
CA SER A 171 -15.98 29.90 -12.01
C SER A 171 -15.54 29.72 -13.46
N PRO A 172 -15.68 30.73 -14.35
CA PRO A 172 -15.37 30.55 -15.78
C PRO A 172 -13.86 30.60 -16.04
N SER A 173 -13.10 31.16 -15.10
CA SER A 173 -11.65 31.31 -15.13
C SER A 173 -11.26 31.98 -13.83
N ILE A 174 -10.87 31.20 -12.82
CA ILE A 174 -9.98 31.71 -11.78
C ILE A 174 -8.87 32.49 -12.50
N ASP A 175 -8.61 33.71 -12.07
CA ASP A 175 -7.59 34.54 -12.71
C ASP A 175 -6.30 33.72 -12.91
N SER A 176 -5.53 34.01 -13.96
CA SER A 176 -4.29 33.26 -14.26
C SER A 176 -3.27 33.28 -13.12
N SER A 177 -3.49 34.10 -12.09
CA SER A 177 -2.67 34.23 -10.90
C SER A 177 -2.97 33.15 -9.85
N TYR A 178 -4.02 32.32 -9.99
CA TYR A 178 -4.22 31.17 -9.11
C TYR A 178 -4.45 29.86 -9.86
N THR A 179 -3.87 28.78 -9.32
CA THR A 179 -4.16 27.40 -9.76
C THR A 179 -4.83 26.65 -8.62
N MET A 180 -5.94 25.97 -8.92
CA MET A 180 -6.71 25.19 -7.95
C MET A 180 -6.74 23.73 -8.36
N ALA A 181 -6.41 22.82 -7.44
CA ALA A 181 -6.39 21.39 -7.69
C ALA A 181 -6.82 20.58 -6.47
N CYS A 182 -7.51 19.46 -6.70
CA CYS A 182 -7.87 18.51 -5.66
C CYS A 182 -6.63 17.79 -5.12
N ARG A 183 -6.49 17.73 -3.79
CA ARG A 183 -5.36 17.12 -3.11
C ARG A 183 -5.84 16.10 -2.10
N GLN A 184 -5.26 14.91 -2.17
CA GLN A 184 -5.46 13.88 -1.15
C GLN A 184 -4.80 14.30 0.16
N LYS A 185 -5.58 14.29 1.23
CA LYS A 185 -5.09 14.41 2.60
C LYS A 185 -4.91 13.02 3.21
N TYR A 186 -3.95 12.92 4.12
CA TYR A 186 -3.63 11.69 4.83
C TYR A 186 -3.64 11.94 6.33
N VAL A 187 -3.96 10.90 7.08
CA VAL A 187 -3.85 10.86 8.54
C VAL A 187 -3.08 9.61 8.95
N TYR A 188 -2.42 9.67 10.11
CA TYR A 188 -1.81 8.49 10.69
C TYR A 188 -2.82 7.75 11.57
N ARG A 189 -3.11 6.50 11.24
CA ARG A 189 -3.98 5.60 12.02
C ARG A 189 -3.11 4.59 12.76
N ARG A 190 -3.42 4.35 14.04
CA ARG A 190 -2.73 3.33 14.84
C ARG A 190 -3.31 1.97 14.53
N LEU A 191 -2.47 1.03 14.13
CA LEU A 191 -2.85 -0.35 13.83
C LEU A 191 -1.87 -1.32 14.46
N PHE A 192 -2.33 -2.52 14.75
CA PHE A 192 -1.48 -3.62 15.19
C PHE A 192 -0.70 -4.21 14.03
N THR A 193 0.59 -4.42 14.27
CA THR A 193 1.59 -5.02 13.37
C THR A 193 2.48 -5.95 14.20
N LEU A 194 3.40 -6.64 13.54
CA LEU A 194 4.45 -7.40 14.21
C LEU A 194 5.74 -6.60 14.20
N ASP A 195 6.42 -6.54 15.33
CA ASP A 195 7.77 -6.01 15.39
C ASP A 195 8.80 -7.01 14.82
N ASN A 196 10.07 -6.60 14.85
CA ASN A 196 11.19 -7.40 14.35
C ASN A 196 11.40 -8.72 15.12
N LYS A 197 10.86 -8.86 16.33
CA LYS A 197 10.90 -10.06 17.17
C LYS A 197 9.62 -10.90 17.03
N GLY A 198 8.70 -10.49 16.17
CA GLY A 198 7.39 -11.10 16.02
C GLY A 198 6.44 -10.80 17.18
N GLU A 199 6.69 -9.75 17.97
CA GLU A 199 5.76 -9.31 19.01
C GLU A 199 4.65 -8.45 18.40
N PRO A 200 3.38 -8.67 18.74
CA PRO A 200 2.30 -7.78 18.35
C PRO A 200 2.46 -6.41 19.01
N VAL A 201 2.59 -5.36 18.20
CA VAL A 201 2.77 -3.97 18.65
C VAL A 201 1.88 -3.02 17.87
N SER A 202 1.57 -1.85 18.42
CA SER A 202 0.89 -0.78 17.69
C SER A 202 1.90 0.12 16.96
N ASP A 203 1.65 0.42 15.69
CA ASP A 203 2.41 1.37 14.87
C ASP A 203 1.46 2.33 14.15
N SER A 204 1.98 3.45 13.64
CA SER A 204 1.20 4.50 12.98
C SER A 204 1.36 4.41 11.46
N PHE A 205 0.26 4.18 10.76
CA PHE A 205 0.21 3.96 9.31
C PHE A 205 -0.48 5.11 8.59
N LYS A 206 0.05 5.49 7.43
CA LYS A 206 -0.49 6.57 6.60
C LYS A 206 -1.74 6.07 5.88
N MET A 207 -2.88 6.73 6.11
CA MET A 207 -4.17 6.39 5.52
C MET A 207 -4.81 7.61 4.84
N PRO A 208 -5.44 7.46 3.65
CA PRO A 208 -6.21 8.53 3.02
C PRO A 208 -7.38 8.98 3.91
N SER A 209 -7.52 10.29 4.14
CA SER A 209 -8.50 10.82 5.09
C SER A 209 -9.53 11.79 4.52
N ALA A 210 -9.18 12.56 3.48
CA ALA A 210 -10.08 13.53 2.86
C ALA A 210 -9.56 13.96 1.48
N CYS A 211 -10.46 14.44 0.62
CA CYS A 211 -10.10 15.11 -0.62
C CYS A 211 -10.44 16.61 -0.55
N CYS A 212 -9.43 17.48 -0.61
CA CYS A 212 -9.64 18.93 -0.47
C CYS A 212 -9.13 19.70 -1.68
N CYS A 213 -9.89 20.70 -2.12
CA CYS A 213 -9.40 21.66 -3.10
C CYS A 213 -8.33 22.56 -2.46
N ALA A 214 -7.16 22.65 -3.07
CA ALA A 214 -6.09 23.55 -2.65
C ALA A 214 -5.80 24.55 -3.77
N TYR A 215 -5.55 25.81 -3.40
CA TYR A 215 -5.13 26.85 -4.32
C TYR A 215 -3.64 27.17 -4.14
N LYS A 216 -2.99 27.61 -5.22
CA LYS A 216 -1.63 28.17 -5.22
C LYS A 216 -1.63 29.45 -6.03
N GLN A 217 -0.93 30.48 -5.56
CA GLN A 217 -0.75 31.72 -6.29
C GLN A 217 0.46 31.62 -7.22
N ASN A 218 0.29 32.02 -8.48
CA ASN A 218 1.32 32.11 -9.50
C ASN A 218 1.97 33.50 -9.44
N PHE A 219 3.06 33.65 -8.69
CA PHE A 219 3.77 34.93 -8.56
C PHE A 219 4.49 35.38 -9.83
N ASP A 220 4.68 34.50 -10.83
CA ASP A 220 5.32 34.82 -12.11
C ASP A 220 4.53 35.86 -12.93
N PHE A 221 3.22 35.97 -12.72
CA PHE A 221 2.36 36.95 -13.40
C PHE A 221 2.61 38.39 -12.91
N LEU A 222 2.91 38.57 -11.61
CA LEU A 222 3.14 39.88 -10.99
C LEU A 222 4.50 40.47 -11.38
N SER A 223 5.50 39.61 -11.63
CA SER A 223 6.84 40.03 -12.04
C SER A 223 6.90 40.59 -13.47
N ARG A 224 5.94 40.25 -14.35
CA ARG A 224 5.92 40.74 -15.74
C ARG A 224 5.23 42.10 -15.93
N HIS A 225 4.32 42.49 -15.03
CA HIS A 225 3.58 43.75 -15.16
C HIS A 225 4.13 44.91 -14.31
N GLY A 226 5.17 44.66 -13.51
CA GLY A 226 5.82 45.68 -12.66
C GLY A 226 6.88 46.55 -13.35
N LYS A 227 7.03 46.52 -14.69
CA LYS A 227 8.13 47.19 -15.40
C LYS A 227 7.66 48.16 -16.50
N THR A 228 6.79 49.10 -16.15
CA THR A 228 6.60 50.35 -16.92
C THR A 228 6.31 51.51 -15.97
N VAL A 229 7.38 52.07 -15.40
CA VAL A 229 7.41 53.51 -15.08
C VAL A 229 8.60 54.07 -15.83
N SER A 230 8.29 54.69 -16.96
CA SER A 230 9.20 55.49 -17.76
C SER A 230 9.71 56.66 -16.93
N THR A 231 11.00 56.64 -16.58
CA THR A 231 11.73 57.85 -16.23
C THR A 231 11.86 58.71 -17.48
N THR A 232 10.93 59.63 -17.70
CA THR A 232 11.15 60.78 -18.58
C THR A 232 12.07 61.76 -17.85
N SER A 233 13.37 61.65 -18.13
CA SER A 233 14.35 62.70 -17.87
C SER A 233 14.05 63.86 -18.82
N LYS A 234 13.55 64.97 -18.27
CA LYS A 234 13.45 66.23 -19.00
C LYS A 234 14.83 66.89 -18.96
N SER A 235 15.53 66.87 -20.09
CA SER A 235 16.70 67.69 -20.35
C SER A 235 16.26 69.12 -20.65
N SER A 236 16.95 70.09 -20.05
CA SER A 236 16.91 71.50 -20.43
C SER A 236 18.32 72.08 -20.32
N GLU A 237 19.00 72.12 -21.46
CA GLU A 237 20.04 73.10 -21.86
C GLU A 237 19.33 74.06 -22.83
N GLU A 238 19.61 75.35 -23.02
CA GLU A 238 20.59 76.34 -22.60
C GLU A 238 20.09 77.71 -23.13
N ALA A 239 20.53 78.85 -22.57
CA ALA A 239 21.00 80.03 -23.33
C ALA A 239 21.29 81.25 -22.42
N GLU A 240 22.49 81.80 -22.58
CA GLU A 240 23.03 83.03 -21.99
C GLU A 240 22.45 84.32 -22.64
N GLY A 241 22.62 85.46 -21.95
CA GLY A 241 22.90 86.76 -22.60
C GLY A 241 21.95 87.91 -22.28
N GLU A 242 22.30 88.75 -21.30
CA GLU A 242 22.69 90.17 -21.47
C GLU A 242 23.30 90.74 -20.18
#